data_AF-S9U5N6-F1
#
_entry.id   AF-S9U5N6-F1
#
_cell.length_a   1.000
_cell.length_b   1.000
_cell.length_c   1.000
_cell.angle_alpha   90.00
_cell.angle_beta   90.00
_cell.angle_gamma   90.00
#
_symmetry.space_group_name_H-M   'P 1'
#
loop_
_entity.id
_entity.type
_entity.pdbx_description
1 polymer ?
#
loop_
_entity_poly.entity_id
_entity_poly.type
_entity_poly.pdbx_seq_one_letter_code
_entity_poly.pdbx_strand_id
1 'polypeptide(L)'
;MDLQRNSQPHILLVYDAMRTSILGRPYIRAFVPSENYINYYNKTQEKSAVHLRPQELLQQAEVTKYGVLREVPVEIAVDAYHALNFENFVTAAPPDSFEVIQQPVIMDYVKALVDAVQDGTESLTQMLESEGKQNAKEQNQDQPLAQRVDALLSLQHVRELAQHLEGICDSLLLNTSMMREL
;
A
#
# COMPACT_ATOMS: atom_id res chain seq x y z
N MET A 1 -9.49 20.58 28.61
CA MET A 1 -8.56 19.43 28.43
C MET A 1 -9.17 18.55 27.37
N ASP A 2 -8.65 18.65 26.15
CA ASP A 2 -9.20 18.02 24.94
C ASP A 2 -8.83 16.54 24.87
N LEU A 3 -9.60 15.68 25.56
CA LEU A 3 -9.55 14.23 25.36
C LEU A 3 -10.03 13.79 23.96
N GLN A 4 -10.63 14.70 23.17
CA GLN A 4 -11.09 14.43 21.80
C GLN A 4 -10.03 14.66 20.72
N ARG A 5 -8.92 15.36 21.00
CA ARG A 5 -7.84 15.57 20.03
C ARG A 5 -6.83 14.43 19.97
N ASN A 6 -6.84 13.54 20.97
CA ASN A 6 -6.09 12.29 20.98
C ASN A 6 -7.00 11.13 20.51
N SER A 7 -7.73 11.35 19.41
CA SER A 7 -8.54 10.29 18.80
C SER A 7 -7.63 9.11 18.43
N GLN A 8 -8.15 7.90 18.67
CA GLN A 8 -7.48 6.62 18.50
C GLN A 8 -6.61 6.56 17.22
N PRO A 9 -5.47 5.85 17.25
CA PRO A 9 -4.63 5.71 16.06
C PRO A 9 -5.48 5.18 14.90
N HIS A 10 -5.58 5.98 13.83
CA HIS A 10 -6.24 5.55 12.61
C HIS A 10 -5.34 4.55 11.91
N ILE A 11 -5.66 3.27 12.05
CA ILE A 11 -4.93 2.16 11.43
C ILE A 11 -5.78 1.63 10.28
N LEU A 12 -5.22 1.60 9.08
CA LEU A 12 -5.76 0.87 7.93
C LEU A 12 -5.16 -0.53 7.93
N LEU A 13 -6.00 -1.54 8.18
CA LEU A 13 -5.63 -2.94 8.01
C LEU A 13 -6.04 -3.43 6.62
N VAL A 14 -5.09 -4.03 5.91
CA VAL A 14 -5.29 -4.62 4.60
C VAL A 14 -5.03 -6.12 4.70
N TYR A 15 -6.04 -6.91 4.37
CA TYR A 15 -5.94 -8.36 4.26
C TYR A 15 -6.05 -8.77 2.78
N ASP A 16 -5.10 -9.57 2.31
CA ASP A 16 -5.10 -10.12 0.95
C ASP A 16 -5.31 -11.64 1.01
N ALA A 17 -6.52 -12.09 0.68
CA ALA A 17 -6.88 -13.50 0.71
C ALA A 17 -6.13 -14.32 -0.35
N MET A 18 -5.84 -13.74 -1.51
CA MET A 18 -5.14 -14.43 -2.60
C MET A 18 -3.68 -14.67 -2.22
N ARG A 19 -2.99 -13.64 -1.73
CA ARG A 19 -1.64 -13.78 -1.20
C ARG A 19 -1.56 -14.73 -0.02
N THR A 20 -2.55 -14.68 0.87
CA THR A 20 -2.63 -15.61 2.00
C THR A 20 -2.69 -17.06 1.53
N SER A 21 -3.48 -17.31 0.49
CA SER A 21 -3.63 -18.66 -0.11
C SER A 21 -2.34 -19.11 -0.82
N ILE A 22 -1.71 -18.22 -1.61
CA ILE A 22 -0.46 -18.51 -2.33
C ILE A 22 0.70 -18.78 -1.37
N LEU A 23 0.87 -17.94 -0.35
CA LEU A 23 2.02 -17.97 0.55
C LEU A 23 1.86 -18.97 1.71
N GLY A 24 0.67 -19.55 1.90
CA GLY A 24 0.38 -20.46 3.01
C GLY A 24 0.47 -19.79 4.40
N ARG A 25 0.49 -18.46 4.47
CA ARG A 25 0.55 -17.66 5.71
C ARG A 25 -0.31 -16.40 5.59
N PRO A 26 -0.91 -15.90 6.68
CA PRO A 26 -1.71 -14.67 6.64
C PRO A 26 -0.92 -13.50 6.04
N TYR A 27 -1.47 -12.91 4.98
CA TYR A 27 -0.96 -11.67 4.41
C TYR A 27 -1.79 -10.50 4.94
N ILE A 28 -1.29 -9.90 6.03
CA ILE A 28 -1.92 -8.75 6.68
C ILE A 28 -0.88 -7.62 6.72
N ARG A 29 -1.28 -6.44 6.26
CA ARG A 29 -0.48 -5.21 6.36
C ARG A 29 -1.26 -4.18 7.14
N ALA A 30 -0.53 -3.34 7.87
CA ALA A 30 -1.09 -2.23 8.62
C ALA A 30 -0.44 -0.93 8.16
N PHE A 31 -1.25 0.10 7.94
CA PHE A 31 -0.80 1.41 7.55
C PHE A 31 -1.35 2.47 8.49
N VAL A 32 -0.54 3.48 8.77
CA VAL A 32 -0.95 4.67 9.51
C VAL A 32 -0.62 5.91 8.69
N PRO A 33 -1.36 7.03 8.84
CA PRO A 33 -0.94 8.30 8.28
C PRO A 33 0.49 8.65 8.72
N SER A 34 1.31 9.13 7.80
CA SER A 34 2.66 9.61 8.16
C SER A 34 2.57 10.87 9.02
N GLU A 35 3.60 11.15 9.81
CA GLU A 35 3.69 12.39 10.59
C GLU A 35 3.65 13.63 9.69
N ASN A 36 4.31 13.58 8.53
CA ASN A 36 4.31 14.66 7.53
C ASN A 36 2.90 14.90 6.98
N TYR A 37 2.14 13.83 6.72
CA TYR A 37 0.77 13.96 6.25
C TYR A 37 -0.17 14.49 7.35
N ILE A 38 0.02 14.07 8.60
CA ILE A 38 -0.71 14.61 9.75
C ILE A 38 -0.42 16.11 9.90
N ASN A 39 0.83 16.53 9.74
CA ASN A 39 1.22 17.95 9.78
C ASN A 39 0.56 18.74 8.64
N TYR A 40 0.57 18.21 7.43
CA TYR A 40 -0.16 18.78 6.29
C TYR A 40 -1.66 18.92 6.59
N TYR A 41 -2.29 17.84 7.07
CA TYR A 41 -3.71 17.83 7.40
C TYR A 41 -4.05 18.87 8.46
N ASN A 42 -3.28 18.92 9.56
CA ASN A 42 -3.50 19.91 10.62
C ASN A 42 -3.39 21.35 10.09
N LYS A 43 -2.38 21.66 9.26
CA LYS A 43 -2.22 22.97 8.63
C LYS A 43 -3.40 23.33 7.74
N THR A 44 -3.96 22.36 7.00
CA THR A 44 -5.16 22.61 6.17
C THR A 44 -6.43 22.92 6.98
N GLN A 45 -6.47 22.50 8.25
CA GLN A 45 -7.57 22.81 9.18
C GLN A 45 -7.38 24.16 9.89
N GLU A 46 -6.21 24.79 9.82
CA GLU A 46 -5.94 26.09 10.44
C GLU A 46 -6.57 27.24 9.65
N LYS A 47 -7.29 28.14 10.34
CA LYS A 47 -7.91 29.33 9.72
C LYS A 47 -6.91 30.28 9.08
N SER A 48 -5.64 30.25 9.49
CA SER A 48 -4.53 31.03 8.91
C SER A 48 -4.07 30.51 7.55
N ALA A 49 -4.38 29.24 7.21
CA ALA A 49 -3.95 28.62 5.96
C ALA A 49 -4.87 28.91 4.76
N VAL A 50 -5.94 29.69 4.95
CA VAL A 50 -6.94 30.01 3.91
C VAL A 50 -6.33 30.68 2.66
N HIS A 51 -5.16 31.30 2.80
CA HIS A 51 -4.45 31.97 1.70
C HIS A 51 -3.38 31.12 1.02
N LEU A 52 -3.02 29.96 1.58
CA LEU A 52 -1.97 29.10 1.04
C LEU A 52 -2.58 28.04 0.12
N ARG A 53 -1.93 27.79 -1.02
CA ARG A 53 -2.39 26.73 -1.92
C ARG A 53 -2.10 25.37 -1.29
N PRO A 54 -2.96 24.35 -1.50
CA PRO A 54 -2.73 23.00 -0.97
C PRO A 54 -1.34 22.43 -1.31
N GLN A 55 -0.82 22.71 -2.49
CA GLN A 55 0.52 22.30 -2.92
C GLN A 55 1.63 22.93 -2.06
N GLU A 56 1.50 24.21 -1.72
CA GLU A 56 2.47 24.94 -0.88
C GLU A 56 2.47 24.38 0.54
N LEU A 57 1.28 24.05 1.08
CA LEU A 57 1.15 23.40 2.38
C LEU A 57 1.77 22.00 2.38
N LEU A 58 1.62 21.27 1.28
CA LEU A 58 2.15 19.92 1.13
C LEU A 58 3.69 19.92 1.04
N GLN A 59 4.26 20.88 0.31
CA GLN A 59 5.70 21.13 0.28
C GLN A 59 6.24 21.54 1.66
N GLN A 60 5.57 22.48 2.35
CA GLN A 60 5.95 22.91 3.69
C GLN A 60 5.84 21.83 4.77
N ALA A 61 5.05 20.79 4.52
CA ALA A 61 4.92 19.63 5.39
C ALA A 61 5.87 18.50 5.00
N GLU A 62 6.68 18.67 3.95
CA GLU A 62 7.66 17.71 3.46
C GLU A 62 7.03 16.33 3.15
N VAL A 63 5.80 16.32 2.64
CA VAL A 63 5.13 15.08 2.23
C VAL A 63 5.74 14.62 0.90
N THR A 64 6.49 13.52 0.95
CA THR A 64 7.13 12.92 -0.23
C THR A 64 6.30 11.77 -0.81
N LYS A 65 6.82 11.10 -1.85
CA LYS A 65 6.30 9.82 -2.41
C LYS A 65 6.21 8.65 -1.42
N TYR A 66 6.74 8.81 -0.21
CA TYR A 66 6.62 7.84 0.89
C TYR A 66 5.70 8.35 2.01
N GLY A 67 5.17 9.56 1.86
CA GLY A 67 4.74 10.40 2.96
C GLY A 67 3.24 10.47 3.20
N VAL A 68 2.39 9.67 2.55
CA VAL A 68 0.95 9.68 2.87
C VAL A 68 0.62 8.62 3.91
N LEU A 69 0.95 7.36 3.61
CA LEU A 69 0.78 6.24 4.51
C LEU A 69 2.12 5.57 4.80
N ARG A 70 2.40 5.29 6.08
CA ARG A 70 3.55 4.51 6.53
C ARG A 70 3.07 3.13 6.97
N GLU A 71 3.75 2.09 6.48
CA GLU A 71 3.53 0.73 6.95
C GLU A 71 4.07 0.55 8.37
N VAL A 72 3.33 -0.18 9.20
CA VAL A 72 3.73 -0.57 10.56
C VAL A 72 3.76 -2.10 10.66
N PRO A 73 4.72 -2.66 11.40
CA PRO A 73 4.84 -4.11 11.53
C PRO A 73 3.59 -4.70 12.21
N VAL A 74 3.13 -5.84 11.69
CA VAL A 74 2.00 -6.60 12.22
C VAL A 74 2.55 -7.85 12.90
N GLU A 75 2.20 -8.03 14.16
CA GLU A 75 2.49 -9.24 14.92
C GLU A 75 1.17 -9.90 15.31
N ILE A 76 1.04 -11.20 15.01
CA ILE A 76 -0.12 -12.00 15.39
C ILE A 76 0.30 -12.81 16.62
N ALA A 77 -0.23 -12.43 17.78
CA ALA A 77 -0.04 -13.16 19.03
C ALA A 77 -1.30 -13.95 19.39
N VAL A 78 -1.12 -15.17 19.87
CA VAL A 78 -2.19 -16.01 20.42
C VAL A 78 -2.04 -16.02 21.93
N ASP A 79 -3.07 -15.61 22.65
CA ASP A 79 -3.04 -15.68 24.12
C ASP A 79 -3.14 -17.12 24.63
N ALA A 80 -2.81 -17.33 25.90
CA ALA A 80 -2.79 -18.65 26.51
C ALA A 80 -4.17 -19.33 26.51
N TYR A 81 -5.26 -18.57 26.58
CA TYR A 81 -6.61 -19.12 26.56
C TYR A 81 -6.95 -19.66 25.17
N HIS A 82 -6.64 -18.92 24.11
CA HIS A 82 -6.81 -19.37 22.73
C HIS A 82 -5.87 -20.51 22.39
N ALA A 83 -4.62 -20.49 22.84
CA ALA A 83 -3.66 -21.57 22.63
C ALA A 83 -4.17 -22.92 23.16
N LEU A 84 -4.70 -22.95 24.40
CA LEU A 84 -5.30 -24.15 24.99
C LEU A 84 -6.54 -24.64 24.22
N ASN A 85 -7.32 -23.72 23.67
CA ASN A 85 -8.49 -24.08 22.85
C ASN A 85 -8.08 -24.60 21.46
N PHE A 86 -6.93 -24.16 20.92
CA PHE A 86 -6.41 -24.63 19.65
C PHE A 86 -5.79 -26.04 19.70
N GLU A 87 -5.36 -26.52 20.88
CA GLU A 87 -4.84 -27.90 21.04
C GLU A 87 -5.86 -28.97 20.62
N ASN A 88 -7.16 -28.66 20.73
CA ASN A 88 -8.24 -29.58 20.38
C ASN A 88 -8.81 -29.34 18.97
N PHE A 89 -8.27 -28.36 18.24
CA PHE A 89 -8.73 -28.01 16.90
C PHE A 89 -7.84 -28.70 15.85
N VAL A 90 -8.38 -29.73 15.19
CA VAL A 90 -7.68 -30.38 14.08
C VAL A 90 -7.75 -29.45 12.87
N THR A 91 -6.68 -28.71 12.61
CA THR A 91 -6.53 -27.91 11.39
C THR A 91 -6.02 -28.79 10.26
N ALA A 92 -6.65 -28.72 9.08
CA ALA A 92 -6.08 -29.30 7.88
C ALA A 92 -4.71 -28.64 7.60
N ALA A 93 -3.77 -29.42 7.08
CA ALA A 93 -2.50 -28.85 6.62
C ALA A 93 -2.80 -27.77 5.56
N PRO A 94 -2.06 -26.64 5.56
CA PRO A 94 -2.20 -25.65 4.51
C PRO A 94 -1.93 -26.33 3.16
N PRO A 95 -2.68 -25.97 2.10
CA PRO A 95 -2.45 -26.51 0.77
C PRO A 95 -1.02 -26.20 0.32
N ASP A 96 -0.44 -27.09 -0.48
CA ASP A 96 0.89 -26.85 -1.05
C ASP A 96 0.83 -25.59 -1.93
N SER A 97 1.66 -24.60 -1.58
CA SER A 97 1.82 -23.37 -2.35
C SER A 97 2.08 -23.65 -3.83
N PHE A 98 2.71 -24.77 -4.17
CA PHE A 98 2.94 -25.20 -5.55
C PHE A 98 1.64 -25.55 -6.28
N GLU A 99 0.79 -26.39 -5.68
CA GLU A 99 -0.50 -26.75 -6.26
C GLU A 99 -1.40 -25.53 -6.41
N VAL A 100 -1.36 -24.62 -5.43
CA VAL A 100 -2.13 -23.37 -5.46
C VAL A 100 -1.68 -22.48 -6.62
N ILE A 101 -0.38 -22.28 -6.80
CA ILE A 101 0.17 -21.42 -7.86
C ILE A 101 -0.17 -21.93 -9.27
N GLN A 102 -0.26 -23.25 -9.45
CA GLN A 102 -0.65 -23.85 -10.73
C GLN A 102 -2.14 -23.73 -11.04
N GLN A 103 -2.97 -23.28 -10.08
CA GLN A 103 -4.39 -23.14 -10.33
C GLN A 103 -4.67 -22.06 -11.38
N PRO A 104 -5.60 -22.29 -12.33
CA PRO A 104 -5.98 -21.31 -13.34
C PRO A 104 -6.39 -19.96 -12.74
N VAL A 105 -7.03 -19.98 -11.57
CA VAL A 105 -7.47 -18.79 -10.84
C VAL A 105 -6.29 -17.89 -10.43
N ILE A 106 -5.13 -18.47 -10.10
CA ILE A 106 -3.93 -17.69 -9.80
C ILE A 106 -3.35 -17.07 -11.06
N MET A 107 -3.42 -17.77 -12.21
CA MET A 107 -2.98 -17.21 -13.48
C MET A 107 -3.85 -16.02 -13.91
N ASP A 108 -5.17 -16.14 -13.76
CA ASP A 108 -6.11 -15.04 -14.00
C ASP A 108 -5.85 -13.86 -13.04
N TYR A 109 -5.53 -14.17 -11.78
CA TYR A 109 -5.16 -13.16 -10.79
C TYR A 109 -3.87 -12.42 -11.15
N VAL A 110 -2.82 -13.13 -11.57
CA VAL A 110 -1.56 -12.53 -12.02
C VAL A 110 -1.79 -11.65 -13.25
N LYS A 111 -2.61 -12.10 -14.20
CA LYS A 111 -2.98 -11.29 -15.36
C LYS A 111 -3.70 -10.00 -14.94
N ALA A 112 -4.72 -10.12 -14.08
CA ALA A 112 -5.43 -8.96 -13.56
C ALA A 112 -4.52 -8.00 -12.78
N LEU A 113 -3.50 -8.52 -12.09
CA LEU A 113 -2.49 -7.70 -11.41
C LEU A 113 -1.62 -6.92 -12.39
N VAL A 114 -1.18 -7.56 -13.49
CA VAL A 114 -0.42 -6.89 -14.56
C VAL A 114 -1.26 -5.81 -15.23
N ASP A 115 -2.50 -6.12 -15.56
CA ASP A 115 -3.44 -5.16 -16.15
C ASP A 115 -3.66 -3.97 -15.18
N ALA A 116 -3.82 -4.23 -13.88
CA ALA A 116 -3.97 -3.18 -12.87
C ALA A 116 -2.71 -2.30 -12.71
N VAL A 117 -1.51 -2.88 -12.83
CA VAL A 117 -0.25 -2.12 -12.84
C VAL A 117 -0.18 -1.21 -14.07
N GLN A 118 -0.55 -1.75 -15.24
CA GLN A 118 -0.58 -0.99 -16.49
C GLN A 118 -1.58 0.17 -16.39
N ASP A 119 -2.84 -0.11 -16.07
CA ASP A 119 -3.91 0.88 -15.94
C ASP A 119 -3.57 1.96 -14.90
N GLY A 120 -3.01 1.54 -13.75
CA GLY A 120 -2.56 2.44 -12.70
C GLY A 120 -1.42 3.36 -13.16
N THR A 121 -0.48 2.83 -13.94
CA THR A 121 0.64 3.60 -14.51
C THR A 121 0.17 4.58 -15.58
N GLU A 122 -0.76 4.17 -16.44
CA GLU A 122 -1.38 5.05 -17.45
C GLU A 122 -2.16 6.19 -16.78
N SER A 123 -2.98 5.87 -15.78
CA SER A 123 -3.71 6.88 -14.99
C SER A 123 -2.77 7.85 -14.28
N LEU A 124 -1.70 7.34 -13.66
CA LEU A 124 -0.68 8.17 -13.01
C LEU A 124 0.01 9.09 -14.02
N THR A 125 0.34 8.59 -15.21
CA THR A 125 0.96 9.38 -16.29
C THR A 125 0.04 10.52 -16.71
N GLN A 126 -1.25 10.25 -16.93
CA GLN A 126 -2.23 11.29 -17.28
C GLN A 126 -2.38 12.34 -16.17
N MET A 127 -2.37 11.92 -14.90
CA MET A 127 -2.42 12.84 -13.75
C MET A 127 -1.18 13.75 -13.72
N LEU A 128 0.02 13.19 -13.85
CA LEU A 128 1.27 13.94 -13.84
C LEU A 128 1.41 14.87 -15.05
N GLU A 129 0.95 14.45 -16.23
CA GLU A 129 0.89 15.31 -17.42
C GLU A 129 -0.06 16.48 -17.23
N SER A 130 -1.23 16.24 -16.62
CA SER A 130 -2.20 17.30 -16.33
C SER A 130 -1.63 18.30 -15.33
N GLU A 131 -0.92 17.82 -14.31
CA GLU A 131 -0.22 18.63 -13.31
C GLU A 131 0.91 19.44 -13.95
N GLY A 132 1.74 18.83 -14.80
CA GLY A 132 2.80 19.52 -15.53
C GLY A 132 2.27 20.63 -16.45
N LYS A 133 1.13 20.40 -17.13
CA LYS A 133 0.45 21.42 -17.95
C LYS A 133 -0.09 22.57 -17.08
N GLN A 134 -0.55 22.30 -15.85
CA GLN A 134 -0.97 23.33 -14.91
C GLN A 134 0.23 24.15 -14.42
N ASN A 135 1.31 23.50 -13.99
CA ASN A 135 2.53 24.16 -13.52
C ASN A 135 3.15 25.07 -14.61
N ALA A 136 3.13 24.62 -15.88
CA ALA A 136 3.60 25.42 -17.00
C ALA A 136 2.74 26.67 -17.28
N LYS A 137 1.41 26.59 -17.08
CA LYS A 137 0.51 27.75 -17.19
C LYS A 137 0.72 28.76 -16.07
N GLU A 138 1.09 28.30 -14.90
CA GLU A 138 1.35 29.12 -13.71
C GLU A 138 2.78 29.70 -13.66
N GLN A 139 3.55 29.60 -14.75
CA GLN A 139 4.96 30.04 -14.84
C GLN A 139 5.89 29.34 -13.83
N ASN A 140 5.46 28.21 -13.25
CA ASN A 140 6.21 27.39 -12.31
C ASN A 140 6.81 26.15 -13.00
N GLN A 141 7.57 26.34 -14.09
CA GLN A 141 8.08 25.22 -14.92
C GLN A 141 9.07 24.30 -14.17
N ASP A 142 9.80 24.82 -13.18
CA ASP A 142 10.79 24.06 -12.41
C ASP A 142 10.22 23.34 -11.18
N GLN A 143 8.90 23.42 -10.96
CA GLN A 143 8.29 22.74 -9.82
C GLN A 143 8.24 21.22 -10.04
N PRO A 144 8.65 20.41 -9.05
CA PRO A 144 8.61 18.95 -9.17
C PRO A 144 7.17 18.46 -9.37
N LEU A 145 6.95 17.40 -10.15
CA LEU A 145 5.63 16.78 -10.31
C LEU A 145 5.26 15.96 -9.07
N ALA A 146 3.98 15.54 -8.96
CA ALA A 146 3.43 14.81 -7.82
C ALA A 146 3.34 15.63 -6.52
N GLN A 147 2.87 16.87 -6.60
CA GLN A 147 2.63 17.75 -5.45
C GLN A 147 1.20 17.66 -4.90
N ARG A 148 0.39 16.78 -5.47
CA ARG A 148 -0.99 16.54 -5.01
C ARG A 148 -1.08 15.23 -4.25
N VAL A 149 -1.92 15.22 -3.21
CA VAL A 149 -2.14 14.03 -2.37
C VAL A 149 -2.64 12.84 -3.18
N ASP A 150 -3.52 13.06 -4.16
CA ASP A 150 -4.05 12.02 -5.05
C ASP A 150 -2.96 11.42 -5.94
N ALA A 151 -2.11 12.25 -6.56
CA ALA A 151 -0.97 11.77 -7.34
C ALA A 151 0.03 10.96 -6.49
N LEU A 152 0.29 11.38 -5.25
CA LEU A 152 1.16 10.66 -4.32
C LEU A 152 0.55 9.33 -3.87
N LEU A 153 -0.75 9.28 -3.61
CA LEU A 153 -1.47 8.04 -3.30
C LEU A 153 -1.49 7.07 -4.49
N SER A 154 -1.73 7.57 -5.70
CA SER A 154 -1.68 6.76 -6.93
C SER A 154 -0.28 6.20 -7.18
N LEU A 155 0.77 7.00 -6.98
CA LEU A 155 2.15 6.53 -7.06
C LEU A 155 2.45 5.44 -6.02
N GLN A 156 1.98 5.62 -4.78
CA GLN A 156 2.11 4.61 -3.74
C GLN A 156 1.37 3.32 -4.11
N HIS A 157 0.16 3.42 -4.64
CA HIS A 157 -0.64 2.28 -5.06
C HIS A 157 0.05 1.47 -6.17
N VAL A 158 0.52 2.13 -7.24
CA VAL A 158 1.25 1.47 -8.33
C VAL A 158 2.51 0.77 -7.81
N ARG A 159 3.24 1.42 -6.88
CA ARG A 159 4.42 0.80 -6.25
C ARG A 159 4.04 -0.47 -5.47
N GLU A 160 2.94 -0.45 -4.73
CA GLU A 160 2.47 -1.61 -3.97
C GLU A 160 2.02 -2.77 -4.88
N LEU A 161 1.40 -2.47 -6.02
CA LEU A 161 1.07 -3.48 -7.03
C LEU A 161 2.33 -4.05 -7.67
N ALA A 162 3.33 -3.21 -8.00
CA ALA A 162 4.60 -3.66 -8.57
C ALA A 162 5.39 -4.55 -7.60
N GLN A 163 5.50 -4.15 -6.32
CA GLN A 163 6.10 -4.98 -5.26
C GLN A 163 5.37 -6.31 -5.09
N HIS A 164 4.05 -6.31 -5.30
CA HIS A 164 3.32 -7.56 -5.29
C HIS A 164 3.72 -8.48 -6.43
N LEU A 165 3.75 -7.95 -7.65
CA LEU A 165 4.12 -8.72 -8.83
C LEU A 165 5.53 -9.31 -8.68
N GLU A 166 6.47 -8.53 -8.15
CA GLU A 166 7.82 -8.99 -7.78
C GLU A 166 7.78 -10.18 -6.80
N GLY A 167 7.02 -10.07 -5.70
CA GLY A 167 6.89 -11.15 -4.72
C GLY A 167 6.27 -12.44 -5.28
N ILE A 168 5.35 -12.35 -6.25
CA ILE A 168 4.83 -13.53 -6.97
C ILE A 168 5.92 -14.14 -7.84
N CYS A 169 6.66 -13.32 -8.60
CA CYS A 169 7.76 -13.78 -9.44
C CYS A 169 8.84 -14.49 -8.62
N ASP A 170 9.24 -13.94 -7.49
CA ASP A 170 10.22 -14.56 -6.58
C ASP A 170 9.72 -15.91 -6.04
N SER A 171 8.43 -15.99 -5.69
CA SER A 171 7.81 -17.24 -5.24
C SER A 171 7.80 -18.30 -6.35
N LEU A 172 7.50 -17.90 -7.59
CA LEU A 172 7.57 -18.78 -8.77
C LEU A 172 9.00 -19.26 -9.06
N LEU A 173 9.98 -18.36 -8.96
CA LEU A 173 11.40 -18.70 -9.16
C LEU A 173 11.92 -19.65 -8.09
N LEU A 174 11.55 -19.42 -6.82
CA LEU A 174 11.92 -20.31 -5.72
C LEU A 174 11.33 -21.71 -5.95
N ASN A 175 10.04 -21.78 -6.29
CA ASN A 175 9.36 -23.05 -6.54
C ASN A 175 9.95 -23.82 -7.73
N THR A 176 10.23 -23.14 -8.84
CA THR A 176 10.88 -23.77 -10.00
C THR A 176 12.31 -24.21 -9.71
N SER A 177 13.03 -23.50 -8.86
CA SER A 177 14.38 -23.88 -8.41
C SER A 177 14.35 -25.12 -7.53
N MET A 178 13.44 -25.20 -6.56
CA MET A 178 13.25 -26.40 -5.72
C MET A 178 12.90 -27.64 -6.54
N MET A 179 12.06 -27.50 -7.58
CA MET A 179 11.71 -28.59 -8.50
C MET A 179 12.88 -29.07 -9.38
N ARG A 180 13.91 -28.25 -9.59
CA ARG A 180 15.11 -28.65 -10.33
C ARG A 180 16.07 -29.46 -9.45
N GLU A 181 16.00 -29.29 -8.13
CA GLU A 181 16.87 -29.96 -7.15
C GLU A 181 16.29 -31.28 -6.61
N LEU A 182 15.03 -31.59 -6.93
CA LEU A 182 14.36 -32.88 -6.68
C LEU A 182 14.49 -33.82 -7.89
#